data_AF-A0A2N9EDE2-F1
#
_entry.id   AF-A0A2N9EDE2-F1
#
_cell.length_a   1.000
_cell.length_b   1.000
_cell.length_c   1.000
_cell.angle_alpha   90.00
_cell.angle_beta   90.00
_cell.angle_gamma   90.00
#
_symmetry.space_group_name_H-M   'P 1'
#
loop_
_entity.id
_entity.type
_entity.pdbx_description
1 polymer ?
#
loop_
_entity_poly.entity_id
_entity_poly.type
_entity_poly.pdbx_seq_one_letter_code
_entity_poly.pdbx_strand_id
1 'polypeptide(L)'
;MKQNEEEWVEYQNIMEDVIKRSGLDKSIFFDLRGNHDNFGVPAVGGSFDFFSKYSINGQLGRSGNVNSVTLQTSEQKHLFVGFDSTMSVGLRGPTNLFGHPTDQLILKFWKEPKRYSLQPFTISLPIVGISTLAPPFEEFWEWEMGDWRKSRAMRILAIDRGHVSYVDIDFKLGTKKTIILPTFPLDSCLMSTSSSRCKYECQVMFPSSYDSVRALVFSVSPIVSVMARIFDTTPGKLNLVLETSMTKLVDNTSRGDFYTAPWNYKAFEDPSADRYWLQIEATDILGRSTLTELRPFSVNSLSAKLSWTWKEFFVMGCQWAALYYPILWSALYFIFFILLIPKALLIYSKKQYTCRSFIANKGFINGIAWVLQELCRVPIVWYGMLGYILHLILLPWFIGQVFTDGKDRGYMTYMGWVVKSSYGREKHEYVGSPDIMVVVLPHLFFVVLPCILVTGALAAEREICREHFLLRSGKKEDDYDREKMSFLLYGYQGIEN
;
A
#
# COMPACT_ATOMS: atom_id res chain seq x y z
N MET A 1 12.62 -12.09 10.82
CA MET A 1 13.69 -11.05 10.81
C MET A 1 13.87 -10.49 12.21
N LYS A 2 15.09 -10.06 12.56
CA LYS A 2 15.44 -9.34 13.80
C LYS A 2 16.39 -8.20 13.45
N GLN A 3 16.52 -7.21 14.32
CA GLN A 3 17.50 -6.14 14.16
C GLN A 3 18.94 -6.65 14.31
N ASN A 4 19.88 -5.97 13.66
CA ASN A 4 21.31 -6.16 13.83
C ASN A 4 21.90 -4.91 14.50
N GLU A 5 22.52 -5.08 15.67
CA GLU A 5 23.11 -3.96 16.42
C GLU A 5 24.28 -3.31 15.65
N GLU A 6 25.05 -4.10 14.89
CA GLU A 6 26.17 -3.59 14.08
C GLU A 6 25.70 -2.58 13.02
N GLU A 7 24.52 -2.78 12.43
CA GLU A 7 23.93 -1.84 11.45
C GLU A 7 23.57 -0.50 12.13
N TRP A 8 23.13 -0.53 13.40
CA TRP A 8 22.81 0.67 14.16
C TRP A 8 24.04 1.43 14.64
N VAL A 9 25.10 0.72 15.02
CA VAL A 9 26.41 1.32 15.32
C VAL A 9 26.96 2.03 14.07
N GLU A 10 26.88 1.38 12.91
CA GLU A 10 27.30 1.99 11.64
C GLU A 10 26.43 3.20 11.28
N TYR A 11 25.11 3.10 11.43
CA TYR A 11 24.19 4.23 11.24
C TYR A 11 24.60 5.43 12.10
N GLN A 12 24.84 5.22 13.39
CA GLN A 12 25.27 6.28 14.30
C GLN A 12 26.56 6.94 13.81
N ASN A 13 27.59 6.15 13.49
CA ASN A 13 28.89 6.65 13.04
C ASN A 13 28.75 7.49 11.76
N ILE A 14 27.97 7.02 10.79
CA ILE A 14 27.71 7.73 9.53
C ILE A 14 26.98 9.04 9.80
N MET A 15 25.94 9.03 10.64
CA MET A 15 25.18 10.25 10.93
C MET A 15 26.02 11.28 11.68
N GLU A 16 26.90 10.87 12.59
CA GLU A 16 27.86 11.77 13.26
C GLU A 16 28.83 12.41 12.25
N ASP A 17 29.33 11.66 11.27
CA ASP A 17 30.16 12.19 10.19
C ASP A 17 29.38 13.18 9.30
N VAL A 18 28.12 12.88 8.96
CA VAL A 18 27.24 13.79 8.19
C VAL A 18 27.00 15.10 8.95
N ILE A 19 26.68 15.02 10.24
CA ILE A 19 26.50 16.20 11.11
C ILE A 19 27.79 17.05 11.10
N LYS A 20 28.94 16.42 11.33
CA LYS A 20 30.24 17.09 11.38
C LYS A 20 30.61 17.75 10.05
N ARG A 21 30.43 17.05 8.92
CA ARG A 21 30.80 17.56 7.58
C ARG A 21 29.85 18.62 7.07
N SER A 22 28.57 18.51 7.38
CA SER A 22 27.57 19.50 6.96
C SER A 22 27.76 20.85 7.67
N GLY A 23 28.27 20.83 8.91
CA GLY A 23 28.37 21.99 9.78
C GLY A 23 27.02 22.46 10.32
N LEU A 24 25.98 21.62 10.19
CA LEU A 24 24.64 21.88 10.70
C LEU A 24 24.57 21.48 12.19
N ASP A 25 23.78 22.21 12.96
CA ASP A 25 23.53 21.87 14.36
C ASP A 25 22.86 20.49 14.45
N LYS A 26 23.40 19.59 15.28
CA LYS A 26 22.81 18.26 15.54
C LYS A 26 21.34 18.35 15.94
N SER A 27 20.92 19.43 16.58
CA SER A 27 19.54 19.65 17.01
C SER A 27 18.53 19.69 15.84
N ILE A 28 18.94 20.00 14.62
CA ILE A 28 18.01 20.05 13.46
C ILE A 28 17.85 18.71 12.77
N PHE A 29 18.71 17.74 13.06
CA PHE A 29 18.59 16.38 12.55
C PHE A 29 17.44 15.66 13.25
N PHE A 30 16.69 14.89 12.47
CA PHE A 30 15.47 14.24 12.93
C PHE A 30 15.30 12.91 12.20
N ASP A 31 15.20 11.83 12.97
CA ASP A 31 14.91 10.49 12.49
C ASP A 31 13.62 9.96 13.13
N LEU A 32 12.86 9.19 12.36
CA LEU A 32 11.58 8.66 12.81
C LEU A 32 11.65 7.14 12.80
N ARG A 33 11.13 6.53 13.88
CA ARG A 33 11.08 5.08 13.98
C ARG A 33 10.16 4.50 12.90
N GLY A 34 10.67 3.54 12.14
CA GLY A 34 9.91 2.71 11.22
C GLY A 34 9.57 1.34 11.80
N ASN A 35 8.67 0.62 11.13
CA ASN A 35 8.29 -0.74 11.52
C ASN A 35 9.49 -1.71 11.58
N HIS A 36 10.46 -1.54 10.68
CA HIS A 36 11.70 -2.34 10.65
C HIS A 36 12.55 -2.16 11.92
N ASP A 37 12.55 -0.96 12.50
CA ASP A 37 13.26 -0.60 13.73
C ASP A 37 12.57 -1.15 14.98
N ASN A 38 11.41 -1.79 14.80
CA ASN A 38 10.67 -2.45 15.86
C ASN A 38 10.71 -3.98 15.73
N PHE A 39 11.33 -4.56 14.69
CA PHE A 39 11.27 -6.02 14.50
C PHE A 39 11.89 -6.80 15.67
N GLY A 40 11.05 -7.59 16.33
CA GLY A 40 11.43 -8.42 17.47
C GLY A 40 11.72 -7.63 18.75
N VAL A 41 11.27 -6.38 18.86
CA VAL A 41 11.42 -5.54 20.06
C VAL A 41 10.26 -5.80 21.02
N PRO A 42 10.51 -6.39 22.20
CA PRO A 42 9.44 -6.71 23.15
C PRO A 42 8.86 -5.47 23.84
N ALA A 43 9.66 -4.42 24.00
CA ALA A 43 9.26 -3.17 24.63
C ALA A 43 10.16 -2.01 24.17
N VAL A 44 9.53 -0.86 23.91
CA VAL A 44 10.22 0.42 23.65
C VAL A 44 11.03 0.82 24.89
N GLY A 45 12.27 1.28 24.68
CA GLY A 45 13.24 1.61 25.71
C GLY A 45 13.95 0.39 26.34
N GLY A 46 13.60 -0.83 25.92
CA GLY A 46 14.25 -2.06 26.37
C GLY A 46 15.64 -2.28 25.75
N SER A 47 16.34 -3.33 26.17
CA SER A 47 17.71 -3.65 25.69
C SER A 47 17.81 -3.96 24.20
N PHE A 48 16.70 -4.31 23.55
CA PHE A 48 16.62 -4.62 22.12
C PHE A 48 16.05 -3.45 21.29
N ASP A 49 15.72 -2.32 21.91
CA ASP A 49 15.27 -1.11 21.22
C ASP A 49 16.49 -0.29 20.78
N PHE A 50 17.06 -0.69 19.65
CA PHE A 50 18.25 -0.04 19.11
C PHE A 50 17.95 1.35 18.52
N PHE A 51 16.73 1.62 18.07
CA PHE A 51 16.33 2.99 17.72
C PHE A 51 16.53 3.93 18.91
N SER A 52 15.97 3.61 20.09
CA SER A 52 16.15 4.48 21.26
C SER A 52 17.60 4.65 21.70
N LYS A 53 18.46 3.66 21.44
CA LYS A 53 19.87 3.65 21.83
C LYS A 53 20.78 4.42 20.86
N TYR A 54 20.56 4.27 19.56
CA TYR A 54 21.49 4.70 18.51
C TYR A 54 20.96 5.84 17.62
N SER A 55 19.66 6.08 17.58
CA SER A 55 19.07 7.14 16.75
C SER A 55 19.42 8.54 17.28
N ILE A 56 19.42 9.53 16.39
CA ILE A 56 19.65 10.93 16.72
C ILE A 56 18.57 11.41 17.70
N ASN A 57 17.30 11.12 17.43
CA ASN A 57 16.21 11.48 18.33
C ASN A 57 16.35 10.77 19.69
N GLY A 58 16.77 9.50 19.73
CA GLY A 58 17.08 8.79 20.97
C GLY A 58 18.17 9.49 21.78
N GLN A 59 19.28 9.85 21.14
CA GLN A 59 20.40 10.57 21.77
C GLN A 59 20.05 11.99 22.24
N LEU A 60 19.11 12.65 21.56
CA LEU A 60 18.60 13.96 21.94
C LEU A 60 17.46 13.89 22.97
N GLY A 61 17.11 12.70 23.47
CA GLY A 61 16.03 12.51 24.44
C GLY A 61 14.62 12.68 23.87
N ARG A 62 14.47 12.66 22.53
CA ARG A 62 13.20 12.72 21.80
C ARG A 62 12.61 11.32 21.66
N SER A 63 12.31 10.68 22.79
CA SER A 63 11.83 9.30 22.85
C SER A 63 10.30 9.16 22.85
N GLY A 64 9.57 10.27 22.72
CA GLY A 64 8.10 10.24 22.67
C GLY A 64 7.58 9.73 21.32
N ASN A 65 6.32 9.30 21.27
CA ASN A 65 5.68 8.91 20.01
C ASN A 65 5.34 10.11 19.11
N VAL A 66 5.46 11.35 19.60
CA VAL A 66 5.30 12.57 18.82
C VAL A 66 6.44 13.48 19.23
N ASN A 67 7.29 13.84 18.27
CA ASN A 67 8.38 14.78 18.47
C ASN A 67 8.36 15.81 17.36
N SER A 68 8.93 16.98 17.62
CA SER A 68 8.99 18.04 16.64
C SER A 68 10.36 18.69 16.59
N VAL A 69 10.70 19.22 15.43
CA VAL A 69 11.86 20.09 15.23
C VAL A 69 11.37 21.36 14.54
N THR A 70 11.92 22.49 14.95
CA THR A 70 11.59 23.77 14.35
C THR A 70 12.79 24.31 13.58
N LEU A 71 12.58 24.68 12.33
CA LEU A 71 13.52 25.46 11.54
C LEU A 71 13.04 26.90 11.47
N GLN A 72 13.91 27.85 11.80
CA GLN A 72 13.63 29.27 11.70
C GLN A 72 14.38 29.86 10.50
N THR A 73 13.64 30.43 9.55
CA THR A 73 14.18 31.26 8.47
C THR A 73 14.06 32.74 8.84
N SER A 74 14.61 33.63 8.01
CA SER A 74 14.45 35.08 8.17
C SER A 74 13.00 35.53 8.11
N GLU A 75 12.14 34.80 7.39
CA GLU A 75 10.76 35.17 7.13
C GLU A 75 9.75 34.35 7.93
N GLN A 76 10.03 33.07 8.19
CA GLN A 76 9.05 32.12 8.73
C GLN A 76 9.65 31.09 9.68
N LYS A 77 8.80 30.56 10.56
CA LYS A 77 9.11 29.44 11.44
C LYS A 77 8.39 28.20 10.93
N HIS A 78 9.14 27.16 10.57
CA HIS A 78 8.62 25.89 10.08
C HIS A 78 8.71 24.84 11.18
N LEU A 79 7.57 24.27 11.55
CA LEU A 79 7.49 23.17 12.52
C LEU A 79 7.32 21.85 11.76
N PHE A 80 8.29 20.95 11.92
CA PHE A 80 8.21 19.58 11.44
C PHE A 80 7.80 18.69 12.61
N VAL A 81 6.70 17.95 12.46
CA VAL A 81 6.17 17.04 13.49
C VAL A 81 6.25 15.61 12.96
N GLY A 82 7.05 14.78 13.61
CA GLY A 82 7.08 13.35 13.36
C GLY A 82 6.27 12.60 14.41
N PHE A 83 5.56 11.55 13.99
CA PHE A 83 4.86 10.65 14.92
C PHE A 83 5.20 9.19 14.64
N ASP A 84 5.52 8.46 15.70
CA ASP A 84 5.83 7.03 15.66
C ASP A 84 4.52 6.24 15.72
N SER A 85 4.11 5.72 14.56
CA SER A 85 2.93 4.86 14.40
C SER A 85 3.24 3.37 14.55
N THR A 86 4.46 3.00 14.93
CA THR A 86 4.82 1.60 15.14
C THR A 86 4.07 1.02 16.34
N MET A 87 3.94 -0.31 16.34
CA MET A 87 3.33 -1.02 17.46
C MET A 87 4.15 -0.81 18.74
N SER A 88 3.51 -0.77 19.90
CA SER A 88 4.20 -0.73 21.20
C SER A 88 5.11 -1.95 21.43
N VAL A 89 4.80 -3.05 20.73
CA VAL A 89 5.49 -4.32 20.77
C VAL A 89 5.71 -4.78 19.32
N GLY A 90 6.96 -4.99 18.93
CA GLY A 90 7.30 -5.33 17.57
C GLY A 90 7.61 -6.81 17.40
N LEU A 91 6.76 -7.49 16.62
CA LEU A 91 6.89 -8.91 16.32
C LEU A 91 8.09 -9.16 15.40
N ARG A 92 8.68 -10.36 15.44
CA ARG A 92 9.66 -10.79 14.42
C ARG A 92 8.97 -10.91 13.04
N GLY A 93 9.67 -10.55 11.97
CA GLY A 93 9.15 -10.75 10.60
C GLY A 93 8.85 -12.23 10.29
N PRO A 94 7.84 -12.54 9.46
CA PRO A 94 7.26 -11.66 8.43
C PRO A 94 6.05 -10.80 8.86
N THR A 95 5.68 -10.77 10.15
CA THR A 95 4.65 -9.85 10.68
C THR A 95 5.24 -8.49 11.08
N ASN A 96 4.41 -7.47 11.36
CA ASN A 96 4.77 -6.07 11.65
C ASN A 96 5.09 -5.25 10.37
N LEU A 97 4.18 -5.27 9.39
CA LEU A 97 4.32 -4.56 8.12
C LEU A 97 3.66 -3.18 8.14
N PHE A 98 2.51 -3.05 8.77
CA PHE A 98 1.74 -1.81 8.78
C PHE A 98 1.90 -1.00 10.07
N GLY A 99 1.74 0.32 9.96
CA GLY A 99 1.58 1.22 11.10
C GLY A 99 0.23 1.03 11.79
N HIS A 100 0.19 1.26 13.10
CA HIS A 100 -0.99 1.10 13.94
C HIS A 100 -1.28 2.37 14.73
N PRO A 101 -1.65 3.49 14.07
CA PRO A 101 -1.96 4.71 14.78
C PRO A 101 -3.19 4.50 15.68
N THR A 102 -3.02 4.75 16.97
CA THR A 102 -4.14 4.74 17.92
C THR A 102 -4.82 6.10 17.97
N ASP A 103 -6.10 6.15 18.31
CA ASP A 103 -6.84 7.42 18.49
C ASP A 103 -6.11 8.37 19.45
N GLN A 104 -5.48 7.82 20.50
CA GLN A 104 -4.68 8.60 21.44
C GLN A 104 -3.44 9.22 20.80
N LEU A 105 -2.74 8.49 19.92
CA LEU A 105 -1.58 8.99 19.19
C LEU A 105 -2.00 10.08 18.21
N ILE A 106 -3.10 9.88 17.47
CA ILE A 106 -3.67 10.86 16.56
C ILE A 106 -4.04 12.14 17.33
N LEU A 107 -4.68 12.02 18.50
CA LEU A 107 -4.99 13.16 19.35
C LEU A 107 -3.75 13.90 19.86
N LYS A 108 -2.65 13.19 20.18
CA LYS A 108 -1.38 13.81 20.57
C LYS A 108 -0.76 14.57 19.40
N PHE A 109 -0.75 13.96 18.21
CA PHE A 109 -0.28 14.59 16.99
C PHE A 109 -1.01 15.91 16.72
N TRP A 110 -2.34 15.93 16.78
CA TRP A 110 -3.14 17.15 16.56
C TRP A 110 -3.00 18.22 17.66
N LYS A 111 -2.54 17.86 18.86
CA LYS A 111 -2.28 18.80 19.94
C LYS A 111 -0.91 19.46 19.82
N GLU A 112 0.05 18.83 19.15
CA GLU A 112 1.42 19.31 19.08
C GLU A 112 1.54 20.66 18.35
N PRO A 113 0.92 20.89 17.17
CA PRO A 113 0.90 22.20 16.53
C PRO A 113 0.24 23.30 17.40
N LYS A 114 -0.80 22.94 18.16
CA LYS A 114 -1.54 23.87 19.04
C LYS A 114 -0.68 24.45 20.17
N ARG A 115 0.41 23.77 20.55
CA ARG A 115 1.37 24.31 21.53
C ARG A 115 2.21 25.46 20.99
N TYR A 116 2.35 25.52 19.66
CA TYR A 116 3.21 26.50 18.99
C TYR A 116 2.43 27.59 18.25
N SER A 117 1.09 27.46 18.11
CA SER A 117 0.22 28.47 17.51
C SER A 117 -0.58 29.25 18.56
N LEU A 118 -0.44 30.58 18.59
CA LEU A 118 -1.31 31.48 19.39
C LEU A 118 -2.73 31.65 18.81
N GLN A 119 -3.00 31.09 17.62
CA GLN A 119 -4.33 31.08 17.00
C GLN A 119 -5.00 29.72 17.17
N PRO A 120 -6.31 29.68 17.48
CA PRO A 120 -7.04 28.42 17.60
C PRO A 120 -7.20 27.78 16.22
N PHE A 121 -6.47 26.69 15.96
CA PHE A 121 -6.84 25.74 14.90
C PHE A 121 -8.09 24.98 15.35
N THR A 122 -9.25 25.35 14.80
CA THR A 122 -10.51 24.62 14.95
C THR A 122 -10.49 23.41 14.03
N ILE A 123 -9.87 22.32 14.49
CA ILE A 123 -10.01 21.01 13.83
C ILE A 123 -11.30 20.39 14.38
N SER A 124 -12.34 20.35 13.55
CA SER A 124 -13.50 19.48 13.80
C SER A 124 -13.04 18.04 13.65
N LEU A 125 -12.85 17.35 14.77
CA LEU A 125 -12.75 15.89 14.77
C LEU A 125 -14.01 15.34 14.09
N PRO A 126 -13.92 14.38 13.15
CA PRO A 126 -15.08 13.62 12.72
C PRO A 126 -15.46 12.70 13.88
N ILE A 127 -16.14 13.27 14.89
CA ILE A 127 -16.98 12.48 15.77
C ILE A 127 -18.04 11.93 14.84
N VAL A 128 -18.07 10.60 14.69
CA VAL A 128 -19.16 9.89 14.00
C VAL A 128 -20.46 10.30 14.67
N GLY A 129 -21.13 11.26 14.06
CA GLY A 129 -22.35 11.90 14.50
C GLY A 129 -23.01 12.45 13.25
N ILE A 130 -24.18 11.90 12.94
CA ILE A 130 -24.95 12.16 11.74
C ILE A 130 -25.23 13.66 11.62
N SER A 131 -24.51 14.36 10.74
CA SER A 131 -24.97 15.61 10.13
C SER A 131 -24.23 15.87 8.82
N THR A 132 -25.02 15.96 7.75
CA THR A 132 -24.64 16.26 6.37
C THR A 132 -24.04 17.66 6.24
N LEU A 133 -22.73 17.79 6.38
CA LEU A 133 -21.86 18.83 5.78
C LEU A 133 -20.45 18.57 6.31
N ALA A 134 -19.71 17.69 5.63
CA ALA A 134 -18.28 17.55 5.88
C ALA A 134 -17.61 18.91 5.58
N PRO A 135 -16.74 19.43 6.47
CA PRO A 135 -15.92 20.60 6.14
C PRO A 135 -15.11 20.29 4.87
N PRO A 136 -14.80 21.29 4.02
CA PRO A 136 -13.93 21.06 2.88
C PRO A 136 -12.63 20.43 3.40
N PHE A 137 -12.28 19.26 2.85
CA PHE A 137 -11.09 18.52 3.23
C PHE A 137 -9.89 19.48 3.30
N GLU A 138 -9.27 19.59 4.47
CA GLU A 138 -7.91 20.11 4.56
C GLU A 138 -7.04 19.16 3.73
N GLU A 139 -6.43 19.69 2.66
CA GLU A 139 -5.59 18.92 1.76
C GLU A 139 -4.48 18.21 2.55
N PHE A 140 -4.44 16.89 2.47
CA PHE A 140 -3.46 16.05 3.17
C PHE A 140 -2.64 15.26 2.15
N TRP A 141 -1.31 15.27 2.33
CA TRP A 141 -0.40 14.47 1.53
C TRP A 141 0.05 13.25 2.33
N GLU A 142 -0.08 12.08 1.72
CA GLU A 142 0.67 10.90 2.12
C GLU A 142 1.84 10.73 1.16
N TRP A 143 3.05 10.95 1.64
CA TRP A 143 4.28 10.82 0.87
C TRP A 143 5.07 9.62 1.39
N GLU A 144 4.87 8.47 0.75
CA GLU A 144 5.69 7.29 1.00
C GLU A 144 6.96 7.32 0.15
N MET A 145 8.10 6.97 0.76
CA MET A 145 9.35 6.74 0.05
C MET A 145 9.81 5.32 0.34
N GLY A 146 10.28 4.62 -0.69
CA GLY A 146 10.74 3.25 -0.53
C GLY A 146 11.93 3.14 0.42
N ASP A 147 12.01 2.04 1.16
CA ASP A 147 13.10 1.72 2.10
C ASP A 147 14.49 1.94 1.49
N TRP A 148 15.37 2.65 2.20
CA TRP A 148 16.72 2.96 1.72
C TRP A 148 17.54 1.71 1.42
N ARG A 149 17.41 0.64 2.22
CA ARG A 149 18.21 -0.59 2.04
C ARG A 149 17.95 -1.24 0.68
N LYS A 150 16.72 -1.26 0.21
CA LYS A 150 16.35 -1.89 -1.08
C LYS A 150 16.17 -0.90 -2.22
N SER A 151 15.51 0.22 -1.98
CA SER A 151 15.15 1.20 -3.00
C SER A 151 16.26 2.20 -3.26
N ARG A 152 17.12 2.46 -2.26
CA ARG A 152 18.20 3.46 -2.35
C ARG A 152 17.66 4.81 -2.84
N ALA A 153 16.48 5.17 -2.35
CA ALA A 153 15.76 6.37 -2.74
C ALA A 153 15.98 7.49 -1.72
N MET A 154 16.25 8.70 -2.19
CA MET A 154 16.34 9.91 -1.37
C MET A 154 15.47 11.01 -1.95
N ARG A 155 14.71 11.69 -1.10
CA ARG A 155 13.94 12.87 -1.47
C ARG A 155 14.64 14.13 -1.00
N ILE A 156 14.76 15.12 -1.88
CA ILE A 156 15.08 16.49 -1.50
C ILE A 156 13.79 17.29 -1.56
N LEU A 157 13.43 17.92 -0.44
CA LEU A 157 12.25 18.78 -0.31
C LEU A 157 12.68 20.24 -0.21
N ALA A 158 11.98 21.13 -0.88
CA ALA A 158 12.18 22.58 -0.82
C ALA A 158 10.87 23.29 -0.47
N ILE A 159 10.97 24.25 0.44
CA ILE A 159 9.91 25.20 0.79
C ILE A 159 10.34 26.56 0.23
N ASP A 160 9.61 27.06 -0.76
CA ASP A 160 9.92 28.30 -1.48
C ASP A 160 8.68 29.21 -1.45
N ARG A 161 8.73 30.26 -0.62
CA ARG A 161 7.64 31.25 -0.46
C ARG A 161 6.27 30.63 -0.17
N GLY A 162 6.26 29.54 0.62
CA GLY A 162 5.05 28.80 0.98
C GLY A 162 4.68 27.68 0.00
N HIS A 163 5.36 27.55 -1.14
CA HIS A 163 5.23 26.41 -2.05
C HIS A 163 6.14 25.27 -1.59
N VAL A 164 5.61 24.04 -1.56
CA VAL A 164 6.39 22.85 -1.24
C VAL A 164 6.59 22.02 -2.50
N SER A 165 7.85 21.75 -2.82
CA SER A 165 8.26 20.95 -3.97
C SER A 165 9.27 19.90 -3.53
N TYR A 166 9.42 18.84 -4.31
CA TYR A 166 10.39 17.78 -4.04
C TYR A 166 10.93 17.16 -5.32
N VAL A 167 12.07 16.48 -5.20
CA VAL A 167 12.63 15.60 -6.24
C VAL A 167 13.11 14.31 -5.59
N ASP A 168 12.79 13.20 -6.23
CA ASP A 168 13.24 11.87 -5.81
C ASP A 168 14.49 11.47 -6.61
N ILE A 169 15.44 10.90 -5.89
CA ILE A 169 16.74 10.47 -6.40
C ILE A 169 16.85 8.97 -6.17
N ASP A 170 16.93 8.22 -7.26
CA ASP A 170 17.23 6.80 -7.23
C ASP A 170 18.74 6.57 -7.39
N PHE A 171 19.38 6.08 -6.33
CA PHE A 171 20.80 5.77 -6.34
C PHE A 171 21.13 4.40 -6.95
N LYS A 172 20.15 3.56 -7.32
CA LYS A 172 20.40 2.30 -8.05
C LYS A 172 21.04 2.52 -9.41
N LEU A 173 20.71 3.64 -10.04
CA LEU A 173 21.28 4.06 -11.32
C LEU A 173 22.62 4.79 -11.16
N GLY A 174 23.13 4.90 -9.92
CA GLY A 174 24.35 5.62 -9.57
C GLY A 174 24.07 7.03 -9.03
N THR A 175 25.14 7.69 -8.55
CA THR A 175 25.05 9.04 -8.00
C THR A 175 24.87 10.07 -9.13
N LYS A 176 23.75 10.80 -9.13
CA LYS A 176 23.55 11.94 -10.03
C LYS A 176 24.58 13.03 -9.69
N LYS A 177 25.34 13.49 -10.69
CA LYS A 177 26.34 14.56 -10.54
C LYS A 177 25.70 15.95 -10.43
N THR A 178 24.52 16.10 -11.03
CA THR A 178 23.69 17.30 -10.98
C THR A 178 22.26 16.89 -10.65
N ILE A 179 21.65 17.60 -9.72
CA ILE A 179 20.26 17.43 -9.31
C ILE A 179 19.58 18.79 -9.48
N ILE A 180 18.47 18.81 -10.21
CA ILE A 180 17.68 20.01 -10.42
C ILE A 180 16.36 19.80 -9.70
N LEU A 181 16.03 20.69 -8.76
CA LEU A 181 14.78 20.71 -8.02
C LEU A 181 14.02 21.98 -8.40
N PRO A 182 13.08 21.92 -9.35
CA PRO A 182 12.32 23.10 -9.70
C PRO A 182 11.26 23.38 -8.64
N THR A 183 11.32 24.58 -8.06
CA THR A 183 10.51 24.99 -6.90
C THR A 183 9.23 25.72 -7.32
N PHE A 184 9.21 26.34 -8.51
CA PHE A 184 8.02 26.98 -9.08
C PHE A 184 8.14 27.11 -10.61
N PRO A 185 7.05 26.96 -11.40
CA PRO A 185 5.69 26.55 -11.00
C PRO A 185 5.64 25.10 -10.51
N LEU A 186 4.70 24.78 -9.62
CA LEU A 186 4.55 23.44 -9.03
C LEU A 186 3.97 22.43 -10.02
N ASP A 187 4.30 21.16 -9.81
CA ASP A 187 3.71 20.05 -10.56
C ASP A 187 2.21 19.95 -10.26
N SER A 188 1.37 20.11 -11.28
CA SER A 188 -0.10 20.10 -11.10
C SER A 188 -0.69 18.71 -10.83
N CYS A 189 0.04 17.63 -11.10
CA CYS A 189 -0.37 16.26 -10.79
C CYS A 189 0.06 15.84 -9.37
N LEU A 190 1.28 16.19 -8.99
CA LEU A 190 1.97 15.59 -7.83
C LEU A 190 2.20 16.53 -6.66
N MET A 191 1.97 17.84 -6.82
CA MET A 191 2.29 18.84 -5.79
C MET A 191 1.07 19.69 -5.43
N SER A 192 0.95 20.06 -4.15
CA SER A 192 -0.16 20.92 -3.71
C SER A 192 0.06 22.33 -4.17
N THR A 193 -0.95 22.80 -4.87
CA THR A 193 -1.21 24.20 -5.07
C THR A 193 -2.29 24.55 -4.04
N SER A 194 -1.89 24.93 -2.82
CA SER A 194 -2.78 25.18 -1.68
C SER A 194 -4.17 25.70 -2.08
N SER A 195 -5.20 25.27 -1.34
CA SER A 195 -6.62 25.69 -1.26
C SER A 195 -6.96 27.20 -1.30
N SER A 196 -6.33 27.97 -2.17
CA SER A 196 -6.60 29.37 -2.47
C SER A 196 -7.72 29.55 -3.51
N ARG A 197 -8.72 28.66 -3.57
CA ARG A 197 -9.98 29.03 -4.22
C ARG A 197 -10.63 30.26 -3.56
N CYS A 198 -10.40 30.46 -2.25
CA CYS A 198 -10.88 31.65 -1.51
C CYS A 198 -9.87 32.81 -1.41
N LYS A 199 -8.66 32.71 -1.98
CA LYS A 199 -7.69 33.84 -1.99
C LYS A 199 -7.58 34.55 -3.34
N TYR A 200 -8.33 34.11 -4.35
CA TYR A 200 -8.48 34.90 -5.58
C TYR A 200 -9.32 36.17 -5.36
N GLU A 201 -10.23 36.15 -4.37
CA GLU A 201 -11.09 37.31 -4.03
C GLU A 201 -10.59 38.11 -2.81
N CYS A 202 -9.92 37.49 -1.85
CA CYS A 202 -9.42 38.19 -0.65
C CYS A 202 -7.95 38.61 -0.80
N GLN A 203 -7.79 39.90 -1.08
CA GLN A 203 -6.54 40.67 -1.09
C GLN A 203 -5.65 40.36 0.12
N VAL A 204 -4.60 39.54 -0.08
CA VAL A 204 -3.17 39.80 0.21
C VAL A 204 -2.40 38.62 -0.40
N MET A 205 -2.25 38.63 -1.72
CA MET A 205 -1.29 37.78 -2.43
C MET A 205 -0.01 38.60 -2.57
N PHE A 206 1.18 38.02 -2.35
CA PHE A 206 2.42 38.67 -2.74
C PHE A 206 2.60 38.43 -4.25
N PRO A 207 2.32 39.40 -5.14
CA PRO A 207 2.47 39.21 -6.60
C PRO A 207 3.86 38.71 -7.00
N SER A 208 4.88 39.03 -6.20
CA SER A 208 6.27 38.60 -6.42
C SER A 208 6.49 37.09 -6.47
N SER A 209 5.60 36.26 -5.91
CA SER A 209 5.75 34.80 -5.90
C SER A 209 5.49 34.11 -7.24
N TYR A 210 4.86 34.79 -8.21
CA TYR A 210 4.52 34.21 -9.52
C TYR A 210 5.38 34.77 -10.66
N ASP A 211 6.19 35.79 -10.39
CA ASP A 211 6.90 36.55 -11.41
C ASP A 211 8.11 35.81 -12.03
N SER A 212 8.49 34.66 -11.49
CA SER A 212 9.64 33.90 -11.97
C SER A 212 9.44 32.39 -11.88
N VAL A 213 9.98 31.68 -12.88
CA VAL A 213 10.31 30.25 -12.80
C VAL A 213 11.53 30.10 -11.91
N ARG A 214 11.51 29.14 -10.98
CA ARG A 214 12.53 29.00 -9.93
C ARG A 214 12.97 27.56 -9.75
N ALA A 215 14.26 27.37 -9.49
CA ALA A 215 14.84 26.06 -9.25
C ALA A 215 16.10 26.13 -8.38
N LEU A 216 16.32 25.06 -7.61
CA LEU A 216 17.59 24.78 -6.94
C LEU A 216 18.40 23.80 -7.81
N VAL A 217 19.68 24.09 -8.03
CA VAL A 217 20.58 23.21 -8.78
C VAL A 217 21.73 22.78 -7.89
N PHE A 218 21.80 21.50 -7.56
CA PHE A 218 22.92 20.93 -6.81
C PHE A 218 23.86 20.25 -7.79
N SER A 219 25.13 20.64 -7.82
CA SER A 219 26.11 19.98 -8.69
C SER A 219 27.48 19.85 -8.05
N VAL A 220 28.18 18.76 -8.39
CA VAL A 220 29.58 18.54 -8.02
C VAL A 220 30.56 19.37 -8.84
N SER A 221 30.10 19.97 -9.93
CA SER A 221 30.89 20.82 -10.83
C SER A 221 30.21 22.18 -10.99
N PRO A 222 30.96 23.28 -11.16
CA PRO A 222 30.36 24.59 -11.41
C PRO A 222 29.40 24.57 -12.61
N ILE A 223 28.24 25.17 -12.45
CA ILE A 223 27.22 25.30 -13.49
C ILE A 223 27.49 26.56 -14.32
N VAL A 224 27.45 26.41 -15.65
CA VAL A 224 27.69 27.49 -16.62
C VAL A 224 26.38 28.09 -17.11
N SER A 225 25.37 27.26 -17.35
CA SER A 225 24.06 27.72 -17.84
C SER A 225 22.93 26.89 -17.28
N VAL A 226 21.81 27.54 -17.00
CA VAL A 226 20.55 26.88 -16.65
C VAL A 226 19.45 27.46 -17.54
N MET A 227 18.68 26.60 -18.20
CA MET A 227 17.64 26.97 -19.14
C MET A 227 16.30 26.39 -18.71
N ALA A 228 15.25 27.22 -18.68
CA ALA A 228 13.87 26.78 -18.49
C ALA A 228 13.16 26.71 -19.84
N ARG A 229 12.49 25.59 -20.10
CA ARG A 229 11.69 25.32 -21.30
C ARG A 229 10.25 25.01 -20.92
N ILE A 230 9.31 25.62 -21.64
CA ILE A 230 7.88 25.37 -21.48
C ILE A 230 7.31 24.86 -22.80
N PHE A 231 6.53 23.79 -22.72
CA PHE A 231 5.87 23.15 -23.84
C PHE A 231 4.35 23.26 -23.72
N ASP A 232 3.65 23.42 -24.85
CA ASP A 232 2.19 23.35 -24.96
C ASP A 232 1.79 22.02 -25.61
N THR A 233 0.85 21.28 -24.99
CA THR A 233 0.35 19.98 -25.45
C THR A 233 -0.95 20.05 -26.26
N THR A 234 -1.59 21.23 -26.36
CA THR A 234 -2.85 21.44 -27.12
C THR A 234 -2.86 20.85 -28.53
N PRO A 235 -1.77 20.91 -29.33
CA PRO A 235 -1.76 20.35 -30.69
C PRO A 235 -1.55 18.83 -30.73
N GLY A 236 -1.67 18.12 -29.60
CA GLY A 236 -1.36 16.69 -29.49
C GLY A 236 0.12 16.36 -29.67
N LYS A 237 0.97 17.39 -29.70
CA LYS A 237 2.44 17.33 -29.79
C LYS A 237 3.02 18.32 -28.78
N LEU A 238 4.21 18.01 -28.26
CA LEU A 238 4.96 18.90 -27.38
C LEU A 238 5.58 20.03 -28.20
N ASN A 239 4.93 21.19 -28.21
CA ASN A 239 5.44 22.38 -28.89
C ASN A 239 6.15 23.30 -27.90
N LEU A 240 7.43 23.60 -28.14
CA LEU A 240 8.19 24.55 -27.32
C LEU A 240 7.62 25.98 -27.50
N VAL A 241 7.11 26.56 -26.42
CA VAL A 241 6.48 27.91 -26.41
C VAL A 241 7.30 28.95 -25.65
N LEU A 242 8.18 28.52 -24.74
CA LEU A 242 9.13 29.40 -24.06
C LEU A 242 10.45 28.68 -23.87
N GLU A 243 11.54 29.36 -24.16
CA GLU A 243 12.90 28.97 -23.77
C GLU A 243 13.59 30.21 -23.20
N THR A 244 14.04 30.14 -21.95
CA THR A 244 14.64 31.28 -21.25
C THR A 244 15.81 30.86 -20.38
N SER A 245 16.84 31.71 -20.31
CA SER A 245 18.00 31.50 -19.45
C SER A 245 17.69 31.93 -18.02
N MET A 246 18.08 31.12 -17.05
CA MET A 246 17.89 31.38 -15.63
C MET A 246 19.16 32.00 -15.03
N THR A 247 18.98 33.04 -14.21
CA THR A 247 20.07 33.73 -13.51
C THR A 247 20.22 33.17 -12.10
N LYS A 248 21.47 32.95 -11.69
CA LYS A 248 21.80 32.57 -10.31
C LYS A 248 21.60 33.77 -9.40
N LEU A 249 20.82 33.61 -8.33
CA LEU A 249 20.69 34.63 -7.29
C LEU A 249 21.94 34.57 -6.40
N VAL A 250 22.75 35.63 -6.44
CA VAL A 250 23.93 35.75 -5.59
C VAL A 250 23.53 36.42 -4.29
N ASP A 251 23.32 35.62 -3.25
CA ASP A 251 23.20 36.09 -1.87
C ASP A 251 24.36 35.53 -1.04
N ASN A 252 25.12 36.42 -0.40
CA ASN A 252 26.25 36.11 0.47
C ASN A 252 25.86 35.27 1.69
N THR A 253 24.57 35.13 1.99
CA THR A 253 24.05 34.34 3.12
C THR A 253 23.67 32.91 2.74
N SER A 254 23.52 32.60 1.45
CA SER A 254 23.01 31.30 0.98
C SER A 254 24.14 30.38 0.48
N ARG A 255 24.12 29.12 0.94
CA ARG A 255 25.06 28.07 0.48
C ARG A 255 24.59 27.33 -0.78
N GLY A 256 23.41 27.66 -1.31
CA GLY A 256 22.75 26.91 -2.37
C GLY A 256 22.67 27.68 -3.69
N ASP A 257 22.73 26.97 -4.81
CA ASP A 257 22.62 27.58 -6.13
C ASP A 257 21.15 27.69 -6.54
N PHE A 258 20.56 28.83 -6.23
CA PHE A 258 19.18 29.18 -6.59
C PHE A 258 19.14 29.96 -7.90
N TYR A 259 18.32 29.49 -8.84
CA TYR A 259 18.18 30.07 -10.18
C TYR A 259 16.75 30.58 -10.40
N THR A 260 16.64 31.73 -11.05
CA THR A 260 15.35 32.36 -11.38
C THR A 260 15.31 32.82 -12.83
N ALA A 261 14.18 32.67 -13.50
CA ALA A 261 13.92 33.28 -14.80
C ALA A 261 12.59 34.04 -14.76
N PRO A 262 12.57 35.34 -15.11
CA PRO A 262 11.33 36.10 -15.20
C PRO A 262 10.47 35.56 -16.35
N TRP A 263 9.16 35.55 -16.15
CA TRP A 263 8.19 35.11 -17.16
C TRP A 263 6.86 35.84 -17.01
N ASN A 264 6.06 35.86 -18.08
CA ASN A 264 4.69 36.35 -18.00
C ASN A 264 3.75 35.19 -17.63
N TYR A 265 3.58 34.94 -16.33
CA TYR A 265 2.76 33.82 -15.83
C TYR A 265 1.32 33.83 -16.36
N LYS A 266 0.75 35.02 -16.63
CA LYS A 266 -0.61 35.19 -17.17
C LYS A 266 -0.79 34.55 -18.54
N ALA A 267 0.29 34.43 -19.33
CA ALA A 267 0.24 33.76 -20.63
C ALA A 267 0.06 32.24 -20.50
N PHE A 268 0.30 31.68 -19.32
CA PHE A 268 0.22 30.25 -19.01
C PHE A 268 -0.96 29.91 -18.08
N GLU A 269 -1.90 30.85 -17.89
CA GLU A 269 -3.18 30.59 -17.23
C GLU A 269 -4.10 29.83 -18.17
N ASP A 270 -4.56 28.65 -17.74
CA ASP A 270 -5.46 27.79 -18.53
C ASP A 270 -6.41 27.01 -17.60
N PRO A 271 -7.63 26.67 -18.06
CA PRO A 271 -8.54 25.78 -17.32
C PRO A 271 -8.07 24.32 -17.27
N SER A 272 -7.19 23.88 -18.17
CA SER A 272 -6.58 22.54 -18.13
C SER A 272 -5.31 22.56 -17.30
N ALA A 273 -5.24 21.69 -16.30
CA ALA A 273 -4.12 21.60 -15.38
C ALA A 273 -2.86 20.95 -15.99
N ASP A 274 -2.97 20.32 -17.15
CA ASP A 274 -1.98 19.48 -17.83
C ASP A 274 -1.62 19.98 -19.25
N ARG A 275 -2.01 21.21 -19.60
CA ARG A 275 -1.71 21.81 -20.90
C ARG A 275 -0.23 22.19 -21.04
N TYR A 276 0.32 22.87 -20.04
CA TYR A 276 1.69 23.38 -20.08
C TYR A 276 2.63 22.50 -19.27
N TRP A 277 3.80 22.23 -19.84
CA TRP A 277 4.81 21.36 -19.24
C TRP A 277 6.14 22.07 -19.13
N LEU A 278 6.79 21.94 -17.97
CA LEU A 278 8.08 22.55 -17.65
C LEU A 278 9.19 21.50 -17.74
N GLN A 279 10.31 21.90 -18.34
CA GLN A 279 11.58 21.19 -18.26
C GLN A 279 12.71 22.18 -18.00
N ILE A 280 13.63 21.82 -17.09
CA ILE A 280 14.81 22.64 -16.81
C ILE A 280 16.05 21.84 -17.17
N GLU A 281 16.99 22.48 -17.87
CA GLU A 281 18.29 21.95 -18.24
C GLU A 281 19.39 22.73 -17.53
N ALA A 282 20.35 22.04 -16.93
CA ALA A 282 21.56 22.63 -16.39
C ALA A 282 22.80 22.04 -17.06
N THR A 283 23.72 22.90 -17.50
CA THR A 283 24.98 22.53 -18.14
C THR A 283 26.15 22.92 -17.27
N ASP A 284 27.02 21.95 -16.97
CA ASP A 284 28.22 22.18 -16.18
C ASP A 284 29.41 22.69 -17.01
N ILE A 285 30.48 23.09 -16.32
CA ILE A 285 31.73 23.56 -16.93
C ILE A 285 32.43 22.51 -17.82
N LEU A 286 32.10 21.22 -17.66
CA LEU A 286 32.62 20.13 -18.49
C LEU A 286 31.73 19.88 -19.72
N GLY A 287 30.69 20.69 -19.93
CA GLY A 287 29.75 20.56 -21.04
C GLY A 287 28.71 19.44 -20.87
N ARG A 288 28.57 18.87 -19.66
CA ARG A 288 27.55 17.84 -19.39
C ARG A 288 26.22 18.53 -19.09
N SER A 289 25.21 18.19 -19.88
CA SER A 289 23.84 18.63 -19.66
C SER A 289 23.08 17.62 -18.80
N THR A 290 22.25 18.12 -17.88
CA THR A 290 21.29 17.35 -17.10
C THR A 290 19.92 17.99 -17.25
N LEU A 291 18.91 17.20 -17.64
CA LEU A 291 17.53 17.66 -17.76
C LEU A 291 16.67 17.11 -16.62
N THR A 292 15.69 17.90 -16.19
CA THR A 292 14.59 17.40 -15.37
C THR A 292 13.67 16.51 -16.19
N GLU A 293 12.90 15.68 -15.48
CA GLU A 293 11.69 15.11 -16.07
C GLU A 293 10.76 16.24 -16.53
N LEU A 294 10.05 15.97 -17.62
CA LEU A 294 9.04 16.86 -18.15
C LEU A 294 7.82 16.76 -17.24
N ARG A 295 7.38 17.86 -16.63
CA ARG A 295 6.28 17.86 -15.67
C ARG A 295 5.17 18.86 -16.03
N PRO A 296 3.89 18.52 -15.86
CA PRO A 296 2.81 19.47 -16.09
C PRO A 296 2.75 20.49 -14.96
N PHE A 297 2.30 21.71 -15.26
CA PHE A 297 2.04 22.71 -14.24
C PHE A 297 0.77 23.51 -14.55
N SER A 298 0.16 24.05 -13.49
CA SER A 298 -0.95 24.99 -13.60
C SER A 298 -0.68 26.20 -12.74
N VAL A 299 -0.63 27.38 -13.37
CA VAL A 299 -0.48 28.66 -12.66
C VAL A 299 -1.73 28.96 -11.82
N ASN A 300 -2.90 28.56 -12.33
CA ASN A 300 -4.21 28.71 -11.69
C ASN A 300 -4.42 27.78 -10.49
N SER A 301 -3.40 27.04 -10.06
CA SER A 301 -3.50 26.10 -8.93
C SER A 301 -4.58 25.04 -9.15
N LEU A 302 -4.76 24.61 -10.40
CA LEU A 302 -5.62 23.49 -10.75
C LEU A 302 -4.81 22.21 -10.65
N SER A 303 -5.37 21.21 -9.97
CA SER A 303 -4.77 19.88 -9.91
C SER A 303 -5.25 19.04 -11.08
N ALA A 304 -4.32 18.47 -11.83
CA ALA A 304 -4.59 17.49 -12.85
C ALA A 304 -4.98 16.17 -12.18
N LYS A 305 -6.10 15.58 -12.60
CA LYS A 305 -6.55 14.31 -12.03
C LYS A 305 -5.61 13.19 -12.45
N LEU A 306 -4.98 12.53 -11.48
CA LEU A 306 -4.26 11.28 -11.73
C LEU A 306 -5.28 10.19 -12.09
N SER A 307 -5.18 9.62 -13.29
CA SER A 307 -5.96 8.43 -13.66
C SER A 307 -5.33 7.19 -13.03
N TRP A 308 -6.06 6.50 -12.17
CA TRP A 308 -5.52 5.31 -11.50
C TRP A 308 -5.63 4.06 -12.37
N THR A 309 -4.56 3.28 -12.42
CA THR A 309 -4.65 1.89 -12.88
C THR A 309 -5.39 1.04 -11.85
N TRP A 310 -5.91 -0.12 -12.26
CA TRP A 310 -6.53 -1.07 -11.32
C TRP A 310 -5.58 -1.45 -10.17
N LYS A 311 -4.29 -1.60 -10.45
CA LYS A 311 -3.28 -1.92 -9.42
C LYS A 311 -3.14 -0.78 -8.40
N GLU A 312 -3.05 0.46 -8.87
CA GLU A 312 -3.00 1.64 -8.00
C GLU A 312 -4.27 1.76 -7.16
N PHE A 313 -5.44 1.56 -7.76
CA PHE A 313 -6.71 1.56 -7.03
C PHE A 313 -6.76 0.48 -5.94
N PHE A 314 -6.30 -0.74 -6.24
CA PHE A 314 -6.25 -1.80 -5.23
C PHE A 314 -5.29 -1.47 -4.08
N VAL A 315 -4.15 -0.83 -4.35
CA VAL A 315 -3.16 -0.53 -3.31
C VAL A 315 -3.56 0.71 -2.50
N MET A 316 -3.93 1.81 -3.17
CA MET A 316 -4.14 3.12 -2.56
C MET A 316 -5.61 3.46 -2.31
N GLY A 317 -6.53 2.90 -3.12
CA GLY A 317 -7.96 3.19 -3.03
C GLY A 317 -8.73 2.30 -2.04
N CYS A 318 -8.19 1.13 -1.69
CA CYS A 318 -8.87 0.18 -0.81
C CYS A 318 -8.39 0.29 0.65
N GLN A 319 -9.33 0.49 1.57
CA GLN A 319 -9.09 0.41 3.00
C GLN A 319 -9.06 -1.06 3.46
N TRP A 320 -7.96 -1.76 3.19
CA TRP A 320 -7.82 -3.19 3.44
C TRP A 320 -8.11 -3.62 4.89
N ALA A 321 -7.70 -2.82 5.87
CA ALA A 321 -7.97 -3.10 7.28
C ALA A 321 -9.48 -3.16 7.59
N ALA A 322 -10.28 -2.25 7.00
CA ALA A 322 -11.73 -2.24 7.15
C ALA A 322 -12.40 -3.38 6.36
N LEU A 323 -11.83 -3.74 5.21
CA LEU A 323 -12.35 -4.80 4.34
C LEU A 323 -12.01 -6.22 4.83
N TYR A 324 -10.99 -6.37 5.66
CA TYR A 324 -10.47 -7.68 6.05
C TYR A 324 -11.55 -8.59 6.67
N TYR A 325 -12.21 -8.15 7.74
CA TYR A 325 -13.22 -8.97 8.44
C TYR A 325 -14.43 -9.29 7.55
N PRO A 326 -15.02 -8.33 6.82
CA PRO A 326 -16.05 -8.62 5.84
C PRO A 326 -15.63 -9.72 4.84
N ILE A 327 -14.45 -9.58 4.22
CA ILE A 327 -13.97 -10.55 3.22
C ILE A 327 -13.73 -11.92 3.87
N LEU A 328 -13.09 -11.96 5.04
CA LEU A 328 -12.82 -13.18 5.77
C LEU A 328 -14.10 -13.96 6.07
N TRP A 329 -15.09 -13.32 6.69
CA TRP A 329 -16.33 -13.98 7.06
C TRP A 329 -17.14 -14.38 5.83
N SER A 330 -17.21 -13.54 4.80
CA SER A 330 -17.83 -13.90 3.53
C SER A 330 -17.18 -15.13 2.89
N ALA A 331 -15.85 -15.22 2.91
CA ALA A 331 -15.12 -16.38 2.38
C ALA A 331 -15.38 -17.65 3.21
N LEU A 332 -15.34 -17.55 4.53
CA LEU A 332 -15.63 -18.68 5.43
C LEU A 332 -17.07 -19.18 5.26
N TYR A 333 -18.06 -18.28 5.25
CA TYR A 333 -19.46 -18.65 5.01
C TYR A 333 -19.63 -19.32 3.66
N PHE A 334 -19.03 -18.78 2.60
CA PHE A 334 -19.07 -19.35 1.27
C PHE A 334 -18.50 -20.78 1.25
N ILE A 335 -17.33 -21.01 1.86
CA ILE A 335 -16.71 -22.34 1.96
C ILE A 335 -17.59 -23.29 2.77
N PHE A 336 -18.15 -22.86 3.91
CA PHE A 336 -19.09 -23.65 4.69
C PHE A 336 -20.33 -24.04 3.88
N PHE A 337 -20.91 -23.10 3.13
CA PHE A 337 -22.08 -23.38 2.29
C PHE A 337 -21.78 -24.39 1.19
N ILE A 338 -20.60 -24.31 0.55
CA ILE A 338 -20.16 -25.30 -0.45
C ILE A 338 -20.12 -26.71 0.13
N LEU A 339 -19.75 -26.89 1.41
CA LEU A 339 -19.68 -28.21 2.03
C LEU A 339 -21.04 -28.68 2.61
N LEU A 340 -21.81 -27.77 3.20
CA LEU A 340 -23.04 -28.10 3.93
C LEU A 340 -24.27 -28.21 3.03
N ILE A 341 -24.44 -27.32 2.04
CA ILE A 341 -25.63 -27.32 1.17
C ILE A 341 -25.75 -28.64 0.39
N PRO A 342 -24.68 -29.15 -0.28
CA PRO A 342 -24.77 -30.41 -1.02
C PRO A 342 -25.03 -31.61 -0.11
N LYS A 343 -24.48 -31.58 1.13
CA LYS A 343 -24.74 -32.61 2.14
C LYS A 343 -26.19 -32.60 2.62
N ALA A 344 -26.75 -31.41 2.87
CA ALA A 344 -28.16 -31.26 3.22
C ALA A 344 -29.07 -31.72 2.07
N LEU A 345 -28.76 -31.33 0.83
CA LEU A 345 -29.50 -31.81 -0.35
C LEU A 345 -29.42 -33.33 -0.48
N LEU A 346 -28.26 -33.96 -0.21
CA LEU A 346 -28.13 -35.41 -0.24
C LEU A 346 -29.01 -36.12 0.81
N ILE A 347 -29.20 -35.52 1.99
CA ILE A 347 -29.97 -36.10 3.10
C ILE A 347 -31.47 -35.86 2.94
N TYR A 348 -31.87 -34.64 2.58
CA TYR A 348 -33.27 -34.20 2.63
C TYR A 348 -33.97 -34.17 1.26
N SER A 349 -33.23 -34.11 0.15
CA SER A 349 -33.83 -34.04 -1.19
C SER A 349 -34.06 -35.42 -1.78
N LYS A 350 -35.23 -35.61 -2.39
CA LYS A 350 -35.49 -36.76 -3.28
C LYS A 350 -34.73 -36.65 -4.62
N LYS A 351 -34.34 -35.44 -5.03
CA LYS A 351 -33.52 -35.20 -6.22
C LYS A 351 -32.05 -35.38 -5.87
N GLN A 352 -31.49 -36.52 -6.27
CA GLN A 352 -30.06 -36.78 -6.17
C GLN A 352 -29.38 -36.41 -7.47
N TYR A 353 -28.32 -35.61 -7.38
CA TYR A 353 -27.45 -35.29 -8.51
C TYR A 353 -26.40 -36.40 -8.59
N THR A 354 -26.46 -37.15 -9.69
CA THR A 354 -25.59 -38.28 -10.00
C THR A 354 -25.04 -38.10 -11.42
N CYS A 355 -24.03 -38.89 -11.77
CA CYS A 355 -23.47 -38.88 -13.11
C CYS A 355 -24.56 -39.06 -14.19
N ARG A 356 -25.57 -39.90 -13.94
CA ARG A 356 -26.71 -40.12 -14.85
C ARG A 356 -27.60 -38.88 -14.99
N SER A 357 -27.87 -38.14 -13.91
CA SER A 357 -28.66 -36.91 -13.98
C SER A 357 -27.93 -35.80 -14.73
N PHE A 358 -26.60 -35.75 -14.63
CA PHE A 358 -25.77 -34.81 -15.39
C PHE A 358 -25.75 -35.15 -16.89
N ILE A 359 -25.61 -36.44 -17.24
CA ILE A 359 -25.68 -36.89 -18.63
C ILE A 359 -27.06 -36.57 -19.24
N ALA A 360 -28.14 -36.73 -18.46
CA ALA A 360 -29.51 -36.45 -18.90
C ALA A 360 -29.82 -34.94 -19.04
N ASN A 361 -29.29 -34.09 -18.15
CA ASN A 361 -29.46 -32.64 -18.17
C ASN A 361 -28.10 -31.94 -18.05
N LYS A 362 -27.44 -31.76 -19.20
CA LYS A 362 -26.11 -31.13 -19.35
C LYS A 362 -26.14 -29.63 -19.03
N GLY A 363 -26.32 -29.29 -17.76
CA GLY A 363 -26.26 -27.92 -17.25
C GLY A 363 -25.03 -27.70 -16.38
N PHE A 364 -24.43 -26.51 -16.46
CA PHE A 364 -23.26 -26.13 -15.66
C PHE A 364 -23.54 -26.22 -14.14
N ILE A 365 -24.70 -25.72 -13.70
CA ILE A 365 -25.15 -25.79 -12.29
C ILE A 365 -25.33 -27.25 -11.84
N ASN A 366 -25.93 -28.09 -12.69
CA ASN A 366 -26.11 -29.52 -12.40
C ASN A 366 -24.76 -30.25 -12.29
N GLY A 367 -23.77 -29.88 -13.11
CA GLY A 367 -22.41 -30.41 -13.05
C GLY A 367 -21.72 -30.07 -11.73
N ILE A 368 -21.75 -28.80 -11.32
CA ILE A 368 -21.20 -28.37 -10.03
C ILE A 368 -21.91 -29.07 -8.86
N ALA A 369 -23.24 -29.08 -8.88
CA ALA A 369 -24.03 -29.73 -7.83
C ALA A 369 -23.72 -31.23 -7.72
N TRP A 370 -23.54 -31.92 -8.84
CA TRP A 370 -23.13 -33.31 -8.89
C TRP A 370 -21.74 -33.51 -8.28
N VAL A 371 -20.73 -32.77 -8.74
CA VAL A 371 -19.34 -32.87 -8.24
C VAL A 371 -19.27 -32.66 -6.72
N LEU A 372 -19.98 -31.64 -6.20
CA LEU A 372 -20.02 -31.37 -4.77
C LEU A 372 -20.80 -32.44 -3.98
N GLN A 373 -21.83 -33.05 -4.57
CA GLN A 373 -22.53 -34.18 -3.93
C GLN A 373 -21.65 -35.44 -3.88
N GLU A 374 -20.82 -35.71 -4.89
CA GLU A 374 -19.89 -36.85 -4.84
C GLU A 374 -18.84 -36.67 -3.73
N LEU A 375 -18.35 -35.45 -3.52
CA LEU A 375 -17.48 -35.15 -2.38
C LEU A 375 -18.15 -35.53 -1.04
N CYS A 376 -19.45 -35.22 -0.90
CA CYS A 376 -20.22 -35.53 0.31
C CYS A 376 -20.45 -37.04 0.54
N ARG A 377 -20.27 -37.87 -0.49
CA ARG A 377 -20.35 -39.33 -0.42
C ARG A 377 -19.05 -39.99 0.07
N VAL A 378 -17.96 -39.22 0.20
CA VAL A 378 -16.68 -39.68 0.78
C VAL A 378 -16.57 -39.13 2.21
N PRO A 379 -17.15 -39.80 3.23
CA PRO A 379 -17.35 -39.20 4.55
C PRO A 379 -16.04 -38.82 5.25
N ILE A 380 -15.00 -39.65 5.16
CA ILE A 380 -13.70 -39.40 5.79
C ILE A 380 -13.11 -38.07 5.30
N VAL A 381 -13.12 -37.86 3.98
CA VAL A 381 -12.60 -36.64 3.35
C VAL A 381 -13.46 -35.44 3.71
N TRP A 382 -14.78 -35.57 3.63
CA TRP A 382 -15.70 -34.48 3.95
C TRP A 382 -15.59 -34.02 5.40
N TYR A 383 -15.58 -34.96 6.37
CA TYR A 383 -15.38 -34.64 7.79
C TYR A 383 -13.99 -34.06 8.05
N GLY A 384 -12.95 -34.55 7.35
CA GLY A 384 -11.61 -33.98 7.42
C GLY A 384 -11.57 -32.51 6.97
N MET A 385 -12.22 -32.18 5.85
CA MET A 385 -12.31 -30.80 5.35
C MET A 385 -13.10 -29.89 6.30
N LEU A 386 -14.25 -30.36 6.79
CA LEU A 386 -15.04 -29.61 7.77
C LEU A 386 -14.27 -29.37 9.07
N GLY A 387 -13.62 -30.42 9.59
CA GLY A 387 -12.78 -30.33 10.78
C GLY A 387 -11.60 -29.38 10.60
N TYR A 388 -11.00 -29.34 9.40
CA TYR A 388 -9.93 -28.39 9.09
C TYR A 388 -10.41 -26.93 9.10
N ILE A 389 -11.58 -26.63 8.53
CA ILE A 389 -12.15 -25.28 8.57
C ILE A 389 -12.46 -24.87 10.01
N LEU A 390 -13.02 -25.78 10.82
CA LEU A 390 -13.26 -25.53 12.24
C LEU A 390 -11.94 -25.29 13.00
N HIS A 391 -10.88 -26.06 12.68
CA HIS A 391 -9.55 -25.83 13.24
C HIS A 391 -9.02 -24.42 12.91
N LEU A 392 -9.19 -23.94 11.67
CA LEU A 392 -8.76 -22.60 11.29
C LEU A 392 -9.45 -21.48 12.12
N ILE A 393 -10.68 -21.70 12.58
CA ILE A 393 -11.43 -20.70 13.36
C ILE A 393 -11.15 -20.84 14.86
N LEU A 394 -11.08 -22.07 15.36
CA LEU A 394 -11.13 -22.34 16.81
C LEU A 394 -9.74 -22.51 17.44
N LEU A 395 -8.74 -22.91 16.67
CA LEU A 395 -7.45 -23.35 17.19
C LEU A 395 -6.30 -22.45 16.71
N PRO A 396 -5.22 -22.36 17.50
CA PRO A 396 -4.00 -21.68 17.06
C PRO A 396 -3.31 -22.45 15.93
N TRP A 397 -2.81 -21.73 14.94
CA TRP A 397 -2.17 -22.32 13.75
C TRP A 397 -0.67 -22.50 13.93
N PHE A 398 -0.03 -21.50 14.55
CA PHE A 398 1.40 -21.50 14.85
C PHE A 398 1.62 -21.11 16.30
N ILE A 399 2.63 -21.71 16.91
CA ILE A 399 3.08 -21.40 18.27
C ILE A 399 4.60 -21.21 18.19
N GLY A 400 5.11 -20.09 18.69
CA GLY A 400 6.53 -19.79 18.53
C GLY A 400 7.02 -18.61 19.37
N GLN A 401 8.34 -18.42 19.34
CA GLN A 401 8.99 -17.25 19.94
C GLN A 401 8.81 -16.04 19.03
N VAL A 402 8.04 -15.07 19.51
CA VAL A 402 7.68 -13.88 18.71
C VAL A 402 8.65 -12.71 18.92
N PHE A 403 9.35 -12.69 20.06
CA PHE A 403 10.30 -11.63 20.44
C PHE A 403 11.76 -12.07 20.42
N THR A 404 12.66 -11.09 20.36
CA THR A 404 14.11 -11.33 20.29
C THR A 404 14.68 -11.91 21.58
N ASP A 405 14.10 -11.57 22.73
CA ASP A 405 14.54 -12.03 24.04
C ASP A 405 14.32 -13.53 24.30
N GLY A 406 13.49 -14.20 23.49
CA GLY A 406 13.21 -15.62 23.56
C GLY A 406 12.40 -16.08 24.79
N LYS A 407 11.93 -15.14 25.63
CA LYS A 407 11.30 -15.44 26.91
C LYS A 407 9.84 -15.85 26.76
N ASP A 408 9.10 -15.16 25.88
CA ASP A 408 7.67 -15.39 25.69
C ASP A 408 7.36 -16.15 24.38
N ARG A 409 6.44 -17.11 24.49
CA ARG A 409 5.82 -17.78 23.35
C ARG A 409 4.47 -17.14 23.08
N GLY A 410 4.22 -16.81 21.82
CA GLY A 410 2.91 -16.40 21.33
C GLY A 410 2.32 -17.47 20.42
N TYR A 411 1.04 -17.33 20.11
CA TYR A 411 0.36 -18.17 19.14
C TYR A 411 -0.46 -17.35 18.15
N MET A 412 -0.62 -17.85 16.94
CA MET A 412 -1.31 -17.14 15.86
C MET A 412 -2.70 -17.71 15.63
N THR A 413 -3.67 -16.83 15.44
CA THR A 413 -5.04 -17.16 15.02
C THR A 413 -5.42 -16.28 13.82
N TYR A 414 -6.63 -16.46 13.29
CA TYR A 414 -7.17 -15.57 12.25
C TYR A 414 -7.30 -14.11 12.71
N MET A 415 -7.30 -13.83 14.02
CA MET A 415 -7.43 -12.46 14.55
C MET A 415 -6.09 -11.73 14.67
N GLY A 416 -4.98 -12.45 14.76
CA GLY A 416 -3.77 -11.87 15.35
C GLY A 416 -2.74 -12.88 15.80
N TRP A 417 -1.52 -12.41 16.03
CA TRP A 417 -0.66 -13.00 17.05
C TRP A 417 -1.18 -12.62 18.42
N VAL A 418 -1.41 -13.62 19.25
CA VAL A 418 -1.71 -13.45 20.66
C VAL A 418 -0.41 -13.48 21.43
N VAL A 419 -0.07 -12.34 22.03
CA VAL A 419 1.10 -12.17 22.88
C VAL A 419 0.69 -11.74 24.30
N LYS A 420 1.55 -12.02 25.28
CA LYS A 420 1.35 -11.52 26.64
C LYS A 420 1.70 -10.03 26.64
N SER A 421 0.79 -9.21 27.17
CA SER A 421 1.04 -7.77 27.31
C SER A 421 2.19 -7.55 28.31
N SER A 422 3.17 -6.74 27.92
CA SER A 422 4.28 -6.31 28.78
C SER A 422 3.83 -5.32 29.87
N TYR A 423 2.63 -4.74 29.75
CA TYR A 423 2.07 -3.75 30.69
C TYR A 423 1.07 -4.37 31.68
N GLY A 424 1.47 -5.42 32.41
CA GLY A 424 0.85 -5.82 33.70
C GLY A 424 -0.67 -6.10 33.73
N ARG A 425 -1.38 -6.06 32.60
CA ARG A 425 -2.77 -6.49 32.47
C ARG A 425 -2.75 -7.91 31.93
N GLU A 426 -3.44 -8.81 32.62
CA GLU A 426 -3.70 -10.20 32.19
C GLU A 426 -4.57 -10.29 30.91
N LYS A 427 -4.50 -9.30 30.01
CA LYS A 427 -5.27 -9.28 28.78
C LYS A 427 -4.32 -9.62 27.62
N HIS A 428 -4.66 -10.70 26.94
CA HIS A 428 -4.07 -11.05 25.65
C HIS A 428 -4.33 -9.93 24.63
N GLU A 429 -3.26 -9.43 24.01
CA GLU A 429 -3.35 -8.44 22.94
C GLU A 429 -3.22 -9.15 21.59
N TYR A 430 -4.08 -8.77 20.65
CA TYR A 430 -4.02 -9.24 19.26
C TYR A 430 -3.18 -8.26 18.46
N VAL A 431 -2.04 -8.72 17.95
CA VAL A 431 -1.03 -7.92 17.29
C VAL A 431 -0.92 -8.36 15.82
N GLY A 432 -0.75 -7.41 14.89
CA GLY A 432 -0.59 -7.68 13.46
C GLY A 432 -1.89 -7.96 12.67
N SER A 433 -3.05 -7.47 13.15
CA SER A 433 -4.37 -7.77 12.57
C SER A 433 -4.55 -7.44 11.06
N PRO A 434 -3.91 -6.39 10.47
CA PRO A 434 -3.87 -6.21 9.02
C PRO A 434 -2.80 -7.05 8.32
N ASP A 435 -1.65 -7.30 8.97
CA ASP A 435 -0.54 -8.06 8.39
C ASP A 435 -0.94 -9.50 8.07
N ILE A 436 -1.77 -10.09 8.92
CA ILE A 436 -2.20 -11.49 8.83
C ILE A 436 -3.18 -11.70 7.67
N MET A 437 -3.83 -10.64 7.16
CA MET A 437 -4.69 -10.72 5.97
C MET A 437 -3.95 -11.36 4.78
N VAL A 438 -2.67 -11.03 4.59
CA VAL A 438 -1.82 -11.53 3.50
C VAL A 438 -1.51 -13.02 3.64
N VAL A 439 -1.74 -13.60 4.82
CA VAL A 439 -1.63 -15.05 5.06
C VAL A 439 -3.00 -15.71 5.01
N VAL A 440 -4.00 -15.17 5.72
CA VAL A 440 -5.32 -15.79 5.87
C VAL A 440 -6.09 -15.83 4.56
N LEU A 441 -6.24 -14.68 3.89
CA LEU A 441 -7.09 -14.63 2.70
C LEU A 441 -6.50 -15.47 1.57
N PRO A 442 -5.18 -15.39 1.26
CA PRO A 442 -4.59 -16.28 0.26
C PRO A 442 -4.70 -17.76 0.62
N HIS A 443 -4.55 -18.13 1.88
CA HIS A 443 -4.74 -19.52 2.30
C HIS A 443 -6.17 -20.01 2.05
N LEU A 444 -7.18 -19.20 2.39
CA LEU A 444 -8.59 -19.56 2.15
C LEU A 444 -8.90 -19.67 0.65
N PHE A 445 -8.47 -18.71 -0.17
CA PHE A 445 -8.82 -18.64 -1.58
C PHE A 445 -7.95 -19.51 -2.50
N PHE A 446 -6.68 -19.71 -2.17
CA PHE A 446 -5.73 -20.43 -3.04
C PHE A 446 -5.33 -21.81 -2.52
N VAL A 447 -5.65 -22.15 -1.26
CA VAL A 447 -5.36 -23.48 -0.71
C VAL A 447 -6.65 -24.21 -0.35
N VAL A 448 -7.48 -23.64 0.53
CA VAL A 448 -8.66 -24.34 1.07
C VAL A 448 -9.72 -24.55 -0.02
N LEU A 449 -10.15 -23.48 -0.69
CA LEU A 449 -11.18 -23.55 -1.71
C LEU A 449 -10.76 -24.45 -2.89
N PRO A 450 -9.56 -24.31 -3.49
CA PRO A 450 -9.11 -25.21 -4.55
C PRO A 450 -8.98 -26.67 -4.10
N CYS A 451 -8.54 -26.93 -2.87
CA CYS A 451 -8.49 -28.29 -2.32
C CYS A 451 -9.87 -28.95 -2.30
N ILE A 452 -10.91 -28.21 -1.87
CA ILE A 452 -12.31 -28.69 -1.89
C ILE A 452 -12.75 -29.01 -3.33
N LEU A 453 -12.49 -28.10 -4.27
CA LEU A 453 -12.90 -28.28 -5.67
C LEU A 453 -12.18 -29.45 -6.36
N VAL A 454 -10.86 -29.55 -6.21
CA VAL A 454 -10.05 -30.63 -6.79
C VAL A 454 -10.46 -31.98 -6.20
N THR A 455 -10.65 -32.05 -4.88
CA THR A 455 -11.06 -33.30 -4.24
C THR A 455 -12.47 -33.70 -4.65
N GLY A 456 -13.37 -32.73 -4.85
CA GLY A 456 -14.69 -32.99 -5.44
C GLY A 456 -14.58 -33.55 -6.86
N ALA A 457 -13.72 -32.97 -7.71
CA ALA A 457 -13.48 -33.48 -9.05
C ALA A 457 -12.94 -34.92 -9.05
N LEU A 458 -11.98 -35.23 -8.17
CA LEU A 458 -11.45 -36.59 -8.00
C LEU A 458 -12.51 -37.57 -7.48
N ALA A 459 -13.38 -37.14 -6.57
CA ALA A 459 -14.49 -37.96 -6.09
C ALA A 459 -15.50 -38.26 -7.22
N ALA A 460 -15.76 -37.26 -8.08
CA ALA A 460 -16.62 -37.43 -9.24
C ALA A 460 -16.00 -38.33 -10.32
N GLU A 461 -14.70 -38.20 -10.60
CA GLU A 461 -13.95 -39.07 -11.51
C GLU A 461 -13.99 -40.53 -11.03
N ARG A 462 -13.73 -40.75 -9.73
CA ARG A 462 -13.82 -42.08 -9.11
C ARG A 462 -15.19 -42.74 -9.38
N GLU A 463 -16.27 -41.97 -9.30
CA GLU A 463 -17.62 -42.47 -9.56
C GLU A 463 -17.84 -42.81 -11.05
N ILE A 464 -17.36 -41.96 -11.97
CA ILE A 464 -17.40 -42.25 -13.41
C ILE A 464 -16.65 -43.55 -13.71
N CYS A 465 -15.43 -43.72 -13.20
CA CYS A 465 -14.63 -44.92 -13.40
C CYS A 465 -15.35 -46.17 -12.85
N ARG A 466 -16.01 -46.05 -11.69
CA ARG A 466 -16.79 -47.14 -11.10
C ARG A 466 -17.96 -47.55 -11.99
N GLU A 467 -18.77 -46.59 -12.45
CA GLU A 467 -19.90 -46.87 -13.36
C GLU A 467 -19.41 -47.48 -14.68
N HIS A 468 -18.30 -46.98 -15.25
CA HIS A 468 -17.72 -47.54 -16.47
C HIS A 468 -17.23 -48.99 -16.29
N PHE A 469 -16.61 -49.29 -15.15
CA PHE A 469 -16.18 -50.65 -14.82
C PHE A 469 -17.37 -51.60 -14.66
N LEU A 470 -18.42 -51.19 -13.94
CA LEU A 470 -19.64 -51.99 -13.75
C LEU A 470 -20.34 -52.29 -15.09
N LEU A 471 -20.45 -51.29 -15.98
CA LEU A 471 -21.02 -51.47 -17.32
C LEU A 471 -20.23 -52.47 -18.17
N ARG A 472 -18.89 -52.52 -18.02
CA ARG A 472 -18.02 -53.41 -18.79
C ARG A 472 -17.95 -54.82 -18.20
N SER A 473 -18.09 -54.95 -16.88
CA SER A 473 -18.14 -56.23 -16.18
C SER A 473 -19.48 -56.95 -16.38
N GLY A 474 -20.60 -56.23 -16.38
CA GLY A 474 -21.93 -56.82 -16.58
C GLY A 474 -22.25 -57.26 -18.01
N LYS A 475 -21.38 -56.94 -18.99
CA LYS A 475 -21.59 -57.27 -20.41
C LYS A 475 -20.91 -58.57 -20.86
N LYS A 476 -20.32 -59.34 -19.94
CA LYS A 476 -19.53 -60.54 -20.26
C LYS A 476 -20.23 -61.89 -20.02
N GLU A 477 -21.46 -61.92 -19.50
CA GLU A 477 -22.14 -63.19 -19.15
C GLU A 477 -23.29 -63.62 -20.09
N ASP A 478 -23.78 -62.77 -21.01
CA ASP A 478 -25.03 -63.06 -21.74
C ASP A 478 -24.90 -63.24 -23.27
N ASP A 479 -23.68 -63.36 -23.81
CA ASP A 479 -23.47 -63.41 -25.27
C ASP A 479 -23.40 -64.84 -25.88
N TYR A 480 -23.70 -65.89 -25.12
CA TYR A 480 -23.74 -67.26 -25.65
C TYR A 480 -25.14 -67.86 -25.91
N ASP A 481 -26.23 -67.26 -25.41
CA ASP A 481 -27.57 -67.87 -25.54
C ASP A 481 -28.55 -67.09 -26.44
N ARG A 482 -28.14 -65.99 -27.07
CA ARG A 482 -29.02 -65.11 -27.84
C ARG A 482 -29.04 -65.34 -29.35
N GLU A 483 -28.49 -66.44 -29.84
CA GLU A 483 -28.50 -66.77 -31.29
C GLU A 483 -29.66 -67.66 -31.73
N LYS A 484 -30.49 -68.19 -30.81
CA LYS A 484 -31.51 -69.20 -31.15
C LYS A 484 -32.97 -68.72 -31.23
N MET A 485 -33.26 -67.43 -30.99
CA MET A 485 -34.65 -66.94 -30.84
C MET A 485 -35.07 -65.77 -31.75
N SER A 486 -34.25 -65.37 -32.73
CA SER A 486 -34.55 -64.19 -33.58
C SER A 486 -35.08 -64.50 -35.00
N PHE A 487 -35.33 -65.77 -35.36
CA PHE A 487 -35.71 -66.13 -36.73
C PHE A 487 -37.23 -66.27 -37.00
N LEU A 488 -38.11 -65.98 -36.03
CA LEU A 488 -39.53 -66.34 -36.15
C LEU A 488 -40.56 -65.19 -36.15
N LEU A 489 -40.17 -63.91 -36.19
CA LEU A 489 -41.15 -62.82 -35.95
C LEU A 489 -40.97 -61.53 -36.77
N TYR A 490 -40.48 -61.61 -38.01
CA TYR A 490 -40.58 -60.51 -38.98
C TYR A 490 -41.43 -60.91 -40.18
N GLY A 491 -42.71 -60.58 -40.11
CA GLY A 491 -43.63 -60.68 -41.23
C GLY A 491 -44.99 -60.16 -40.83
N TYR A 492 -45.14 -58.83 -40.79
CA TYR A 492 -46.36 -58.09 -41.14
C TYR A 492 -46.11 -56.59 -40.91
N GLN A 493 -45.69 -55.89 -41.98
CA GLN A 493 -45.70 -54.43 -42.06
C GLN A 493 -47.11 -53.97 -42.42
N GLY A 494 -47.67 -53.05 -41.63
CA GLY A 494 -48.87 -52.28 -41.94
C GLY A 494 -48.51 -50.87 -42.41
N ILE A 495 -49.15 -50.48 -43.50
CA ILE A 495 -49.07 -49.24 -44.29
C ILE A 495 -49.97 -48.14 -43.68
N GLU A 496 -49.55 -46.87 -43.82
CA GLU A 496 -50.26 -45.56 -43.90
C GLU A 496 -51.60 -45.38 -43.13
N ASN A 497 -51.87 -44.28 -42.43
CA ASN A 497 -51.59 -42.85 -42.65
C ASN A 497 -51.51 -42.09 -41.31
#